data_AF-A0A819SDZ4-F1
#
_entry.id   AF-A0A819SDZ4-F1
#
_cell.length_a   1.000
_cell.length_b   1.000
_cell.length_c   1.000
_cell.angle_alpha   90.00
_cell.angle_beta   90.00
_cell.angle_gamma   90.00
#
_symmetry.space_group_name_H-M   'P 1'
#
loop_
_entity.id
_entity.type
_entity.pdbx_description
1 polymer ?
#
loop_
_entity_poly.entity_id
_entity_poly.type
_entity_poly.pdbx_seq_one_letter_code
_entity_poly.pdbx_strand_id
1 'polypeptide(L)'
;MFKSFPPLDLPDDVLSFEGEKFFELIQQKCGQVFKELMEILSINTVYKLLLVEDDILPVFQKKYRELEKVTQRACLHLDDGTIMLKPGLRMDFDRFIRSPHDINDKQKQQKEIVKQAEDIISLFKNLVSYDDDESYLSDNDESSYKFRSNINTAADLDDDSSCGDETENVSSISAS
;
A
#
# COMPACT_ATOMS: atom_id res chain seq x y z
N MET A 1 -22.77 -5.43 -12.84
CA MET A 1 -21.56 -5.96 -12.17
C MET A 1 -20.35 -5.43 -12.92
N PHE A 2 -19.66 -4.42 -12.37
CA PHE A 2 -18.35 -4.04 -12.88
C PHE A 2 -17.39 -5.18 -12.55
N LYS A 3 -16.74 -5.76 -13.56
CA LYS A 3 -15.65 -6.72 -13.31
C LYS A 3 -14.61 -5.99 -12.47
N SER A 4 -14.36 -6.48 -11.25
CA SER A 4 -13.27 -5.97 -10.43
C SER A 4 -11.97 -6.34 -11.14
N PHE A 5 -11.28 -5.34 -11.68
CA PHE A 5 -9.93 -5.52 -12.17
C PHE A 5 -9.00 -5.80 -10.97
N PRO A 6 -7.94 -6.61 -11.16
CA PRO A 6 -6.98 -6.86 -10.09
C PRO A 6 -6.41 -5.53 -9.58
N PRO A 7 -6.00 -5.41 -8.30
CA PRO A 7 -5.36 -4.19 -7.79
C PRO A 7 -4.11 -3.84 -8.62
N LEU A 8 -3.72 -2.57 -8.67
CA LEU A 8 -2.40 -2.22 -9.20
C LEU A 8 -1.33 -2.70 -8.22
N ASP A 9 -0.28 -3.29 -8.76
CA ASP A 9 0.92 -3.59 -7.98
C ASP A 9 1.63 -2.26 -7.68
N LEU A 10 1.51 -1.81 -6.44
CA LEU A 10 2.06 -0.55 -5.94
C LEU A 10 3.06 -0.86 -4.82
N PRO A 11 4.15 -0.08 -4.70
CA PRO A 11 5.12 -0.28 -3.64
C PRO A 11 4.52 0.03 -2.26
N ASP A 12 5.02 -0.61 -1.21
CA ASP A 12 4.48 -0.51 0.15
C ASP A 12 4.54 0.92 0.71
N ASP A 13 5.53 1.70 0.27
CA ASP A 13 5.76 3.09 0.67
C ASP A 13 5.04 4.10 -0.24
N VAL A 14 4.11 3.67 -1.11
CA VAL A 14 3.42 4.56 -2.07
C VAL A 14 2.78 5.79 -1.43
N LEU A 15 2.30 5.68 -0.18
CA LEU A 15 1.70 6.80 0.55
C LEU A 15 2.69 7.94 0.87
N SER A 16 4.00 7.66 0.82
CA SER A 16 5.06 8.65 1.00
C SER A 16 5.44 9.39 -0.29
N PHE A 17 4.87 9.00 -1.44
CA PHE A 17 5.28 9.56 -2.72
C PHE A 17 4.73 10.98 -2.89
N GLU A 18 5.65 11.90 -3.20
CA GLU A 18 5.38 13.30 -3.43
C GLU A 18 6.20 13.85 -4.60
N GLY A 19 5.70 14.95 -5.18
CA GLY A 19 6.35 15.68 -6.26
C GLY A 19 6.68 14.77 -7.45
N GLU A 20 7.95 14.75 -7.84
CA GLU A 20 8.43 14.02 -9.01
C GLU A 20 8.22 12.51 -8.88
N LYS A 21 8.50 11.92 -7.71
CA LYS A 21 8.29 10.48 -7.47
C LYS A 21 6.83 10.07 -7.66
N PHE A 22 5.91 10.93 -7.22
CA PHE A 22 4.48 10.73 -7.45
C PHE A 22 4.16 10.77 -8.94
N PHE A 23 4.67 11.76 -9.68
CA PHE A 23 4.41 11.88 -11.12
C PHE A 23 5.03 10.73 -11.94
N GLU A 24 6.21 10.26 -11.56
CA GLU A 24 6.84 9.07 -12.17
C GLU A 24 5.97 7.82 -11.97
N LEU A 25 5.45 7.62 -10.76
CA LEU A 25 4.55 6.51 -10.47
C LEU A 25 3.27 6.59 -11.31
N ILE A 26 2.64 7.77 -11.39
CA ILE A 26 1.44 7.98 -12.22
C ILE A 26 1.75 7.71 -13.69
N GLN A 27 2.89 8.20 -14.21
CA GLN A 27 3.28 7.97 -15.59
C GLN A 27 3.52 6.48 -15.88
N GLN A 28 4.13 5.74 -14.95
CA GLN A 28 4.39 4.33 -15.10
C GLN A 28 3.10 3.48 -15.04
N LYS A 29 2.16 3.83 -14.17
CA LYS A 29 0.95 3.02 -13.91
C LYS A 29 -0.26 3.42 -14.73
N CYS A 30 -0.42 4.71 -15.02
CA CYS A 30 -1.59 5.28 -15.72
C CYS A 30 -1.21 5.96 -17.05
N GLY A 31 0.08 6.16 -17.32
CA GLY A 31 0.55 6.77 -18.55
C GLY A 31 0.65 8.30 -18.50
N GLN A 32 1.26 8.84 -19.56
CA GLN A 32 1.63 10.25 -19.65
C GLN A 32 0.44 11.22 -19.57
N VAL A 33 -0.73 10.82 -20.10
CA VAL A 33 -1.95 11.67 -20.07
C VAL A 33 -2.38 11.97 -18.64
N PHE A 34 -2.31 10.98 -17.75
CA PHE A 34 -2.68 11.15 -16.35
C PHE A 34 -1.66 11.97 -15.57
N LYS A 35 -0.36 11.79 -15.86
CA LYS A 35 0.68 12.63 -15.27
C LYS A 35 0.41 14.11 -15.56
N GLU A 36 0.20 14.46 -16.82
CA GLU A 36 -0.10 15.84 -17.23
C GLU A 36 -1.37 16.37 -16.54
N LEU A 37 -2.41 15.53 -16.41
CA LEU A 37 -3.63 15.90 -15.70
C LEU A 37 -3.35 16.23 -14.22
N MET A 38 -2.57 15.39 -13.53
CA MET A 38 -2.23 15.60 -12.12
C MET A 38 -1.38 16.86 -11.92
N GLU A 39 -0.45 17.12 -12.85
CA GLU A 39 0.37 18.35 -12.87
C GLU A 39 -0.51 19.59 -13.02
N ILE A 40 -1.44 19.60 -13.98
CA ILE A 40 -2.38 20.72 -14.20
C ILE A 40 -3.23 20.96 -12.95
N LEU A 41 -3.69 19.89 -12.30
CA LEU A 41 -4.51 19.99 -11.09
C LEU A 41 -3.70 20.29 -9.83
N SER A 42 -2.36 20.39 -9.93
CA SER A 42 -1.47 20.56 -8.78
C SER A 42 -1.66 19.47 -7.70
N ILE A 43 -2.09 18.27 -8.13
CA ILE A 43 -2.15 17.07 -7.31
C ILE A 43 -0.80 16.40 -7.41
N ASN A 44 0.05 16.62 -6.41
CA ASN A 44 1.44 16.19 -6.41
C ASN A 44 1.76 15.21 -5.28
N THR A 45 0.75 14.68 -4.59
CA THR A 45 0.92 13.69 -3.53
C THR A 45 -0.23 12.69 -3.58
N VAL A 46 0.04 11.46 -3.14
CA VAL A 46 -1.01 10.44 -2.99
C VAL A 46 -2.08 10.91 -2.02
N TYR A 47 -1.71 11.60 -0.94
CA TYR A 47 -2.67 12.12 0.02
C TYR A 47 -3.65 13.13 -0.61
N LYS A 48 -3.16 14.09 -1.41
CA LYS A 48 -4.04 15.03 -2.11
C LYS A 48 -4.97 14.32 -3.08
N LEU A 49 -4.47 13.30 -3.75
CA LEU A 49 -5.26 12.51 -4.69
C LEU A 49 -6.40 11.77 -3.97
N LEU A 50 -6.13 11.19 -2.79
CA LEU A 50 -7.14 10.53 -1.96
C LEU A 50 -8.18 11.48 -1.36
N LEU A 51 -7.91 12.79 -1.37
CA LEU A 51 -8.87 13.82 -0.94
C LEU A 51 -9.76 14.32 -2.09
N VAL A 52 -9.41 14.04 -3.35
CA VAL A 52 -10.26 14.38 -4.48
C VAL A 52 -11.48 13.46 -4.42
N GLU A 53 -12.68 14.05 -4.43
CA GLU A 53 -13.94 13.30 -4.54
C GLU A 53 -13.83 12.29 -5.69
N ASP A 54 -14.45 11.11 -5.54
CA ASP A 54 -14.27 9.87 -6.33
C ASP A 54 -14.29 10.02 -7.87
N ASP A 55 -14.60 11.20 -8.40
CA ASP A 55 -14.71 11.45 -9.83
C ASP A 55 -13.89 12.68 -10.29
N ILE A 56 -12.97 12.46 -11.22
CA ILE A 56 -12.23 13.51 -11.92
C ILE A 56 -12.98 14.04 -13.15
N LEU A 57 -14.06 13.40 -13.58
CA LEU A 57 -14.85 13.82 -14.74
C LEU A 57 -15.32 15.28 -14.68
N PRO A 58 -15.74 15.83 -13.52
CA PRO A 58 -16.13 17.23 -13.41
C PRO A 58 -15.01 18.20 -13.78
N VAL A 59 -13.74 17.81 -13.65
CA VAL A 59 -12.60 18.65 -14.04
C VAL A 59 -12.61 18.89 -15.56
N PHE A 60 -12.91 17.86 -16.36
CA PHE A 60 -12.93 17.96 -17.82
C PHE A 60 -14.10 18.78 -18.37
N GLN A 61 -15.12 19.03 -17.56
CA GLN A 61 -16.22 19.93 -17.92
C GLN A 61 -15.85 21.41 -17.76
N LYS A 62 -14.77 21.73 -17.03
CA LYS A 62 -14.31 23.09 -16.82
C LYS A 62 -13.50 23.58 -18.03
N LYS A 63 -13.76 24.81 -18.46
CA LYS A 63 -13.08 25.43 -19.61
C LYS A 63 -11.74 26.06 -19.17
N TYR A 64 -10.73 25.22 -18.95
CA TYR A 64 -9.35 25.69 -18.74
C TYR A 64 -8.52 25.51 -20.00
N ARG A 65 -7.82 26.57 -20.41
CA ARG A 65 -6.95 26.54 -21.61
C ARG A 65 -5.83 25.50 -21.49
N GLU A 66 -5.29 25.33 -20.29
CA GLU A 66 -4.22 24.35 -20.02
C GLU A 66 -4.73 22.90 -20.12
N LEU A 67 -6.02 22.68 -19.82
CA LEU A 67 -6.64 21.37 -19.87
C LEU A 67 -7.03 20.95 -21.30
N GLU A 68 -7.18 21.89 -22.23
CA GLU A 68 -7.67 21.63 -23.60
C GLU A 68 -6.90 20.51 -24.31
N LYS A 69 -5.56 20.53 -24.23
CA LYS A 69 -4.71 19.49 -24.83
C LYS A 69 -4.90 18.12 -24.18
N VAL A 70 -5.05 18.10 -22.85
CA VAL A 70 -5.28 16.87 -22.10
C VAL A 70 -6.68 16.33 -22.41
N THR A 71 -7.70 17.18 -22.44
CA THR A 71 -9.07 16.81 -22.83
C THR A 71 -9.13 16.21 -24.22
N GLN A 72 -8.45 16.79 -25.21
CA GLN A 72 -8.40 16.23 -26.58
C GLN A 72 -7.78 14.82 -26.62
N ARG A 73 -6.82 14.53 -25.75
CA ARG A 73 -6.17 13.22 -25.66
C ARG A 73 -6.94 12.23 -24.79
N ALA A 74 -7.54 12.71 -23.71
CA ALA A 74 -8.15 11.90 -22.67
C ALA A 74 -9.62 11.61 -22.93
N CYS A 75 -10.33 12.50 -23.60
CA CYS A 75 -11.78 12.45 -23.74
C CYS A 75 -12.23 12.15 -25.18
N LEU A 76 -13.45 11.64 -25.29
CA LEU A 76 -14.24 11.55 -26.50
C LEU A 76 -15.32 12.64 -26.44
N HIS A 77 -15.50 13.33 -27.56
CA HIS A 77 -16.59 14.29 -27.72
C HIS A 77 -17.70 13.59 -28.51
N LEU A 78 -18.87 13.48 -27.91
CA LEU A 78 -20.05 12.91 -28.53
C LEU A 78 -20.80 13.98 -29.32
N ASP A 79 -21.64 13.55 -30.27
CA ASP A 79 -22.38 14.44 -31.17
C ASP A 79 -23.38 15.36 -30.45
N ASP A 80 -23.81 14.97 -29.24
CA ASP A 80 -24.67 15.75 -28.35
C ASP A 80 -23.91 16.83 -27.54
N GLY A 81 -22.60 16.93 -27.73
CA GLY A 81 -21.72 17.84 -26.98
C GLY A 81 -21.24 17.28 -25.64
N THR A 82 -21.61 16.05 -25.28
CA THR A 82 -21.15 15.39 -24.05
C THR A 82 -19.66 15.03 -24.16
N ILE A 83 -18.91 15.35 -23.11
CA ILE A 83 -17.50 14.97 -22.96
C ILE A 83 -17.43 13.72 -22.09
N MET A 84 -16.81 12.67 -22.60
CA MET A 84 -16.64 11.40 -21.89
C MET A 84 -15.16 11.04 -21.81
N LEU A 85 -14.63 10.70 -20.63
CA LEU A 85 -13.28 10.16 -20.51
C LEU A 85 -13.20 8.81 -21.25
N LYS A 86 -12.11 8.58 -21.99
CA LYS A 86 -11.89 7.30 -22.68
C LYS A 86 -11.99 6.15 -21.67
N PRO A 87 -12.78 5.10 -21.95
CA PRO A 87 -13.02 4.03 -20.98
C PRO A 87 -11.74 3.41 -20.43
N GLY A 88 -10.72 3.20 -21.27
CA GLY A 88 -9.43 2.68 -20.83
C GLY A 88 -8.76 3.56 -19.76
N LEU A 89 -8.71 4.87 -20.02
CA LEU A 89 -8.14 5.83 -19.07
C LEU A 89 -8.94 5.87 -17.77
N ARG A 90 -10.28 5.86 -17.86
CA ARG A 90 -11.14 5.79 -16.68
C ARG A 90 -10.83 4.57 -15.82
N MET A 91 -10.68 3.40 -16.44
CA MET A 91 -10.34 2.18 -15.71
C MET A 91 -8.98 2.27 -15.02
N ASP A 92 -7.96 2.78 -15.72
CA ASP A 92 -6.61 2.93 -15.15
C ASP A 92 -6.62 3.89 -13.96
N PHE A 93 -7.39 4.98 -14.05
CA PHE A 93 -7.59 5.92 -12.96
C PHE A 93 -8.32 5.30 -11.76
N ASP A 94 -9.49 4.71 -11.99
CA ASP A 94 -10.29 4.09 -10.92
C ASP A 94 -9.47 3.01 -10.19
N ARG A 95 -8.67 2.24 -10.93
CA ARG A 95 -7.77 1.23 -10.38
C ARG A 95 -6.65 1.87 -9.56
N PHE A 96 -6.08 2.98 -10.04
CA PHE A 96 -5.03 3.69 -9.33
C PHE A 96 -5.53 4.35 -8.07
N ILE A 97 -6.74 4.92 -8.04
CA ILE A 97 -7.31 5.53 -6.83
C ILE A 97 -7.60 4.47 -5.76
N ARG A 98 -8.18 3.34 -6.15
CA ARG A 98 -8.53 2.28 -5.20
C ARG A 98 -7.32 1.66 -4.51
N SER A 99 -6.20 1.52 -5.22
CA SER A 99 -5.06 0.76 -4.71
C SER A 99 -4.39 1.42 -3.47
N PRO A 100 -4.14 2.75 -3.42
CA PRO A 100 -3.70 3.42 -2.22
C PRO A 100 -4.75 3.52 -1.12
N HIS A 101 -6.06 3.52 -1.43
CA HIS A 101 -7.11 3.38 -0.40
C HIS A 101 -6.99 2.02 0.31
N ASP A 102 -6.87 0.93 -0.44
CA ASP A 102 -6.70 -0.42 0.13
C ASP A 102 -5.44 -0.52 0.99
N ILE A 103 -4.34 0.12 0.58
CA ILE A 103 -3.09 0.16 1.34
C ILE A 103 -3.26 0.98 2.62
N ASN A 104 -3.88 2.15 2.54
CA ASN A 104 -4.12 3.01 3.70
C ASN A 104 -5.03 2.33 4.74
N ASP A 105 -6.08 1.64 4.28
CA ASP A 105 -6.99 0.90 5.15
C ASP A 105 -6.29 -0.28 5.85
N LYS A 106 -5.45 -1.02 5.12
CA LYS A 106 -4.60 -2.08 5.70
C LYS A 106 -3.63 -1.53 6.75
N GLN A 107 -2.96 -0.42 6.47
CA GLN A 107 -2.04 0.20 7.43
C GLN A 107 -2.76 0.71 8.67
N LYS A 108 -3.98 1.25 8.52
CA LYS A 108 -4.80 1.68 9.65
C LYS A 108 -5.19 0.50 10.54
N GLN A 109 -5.64 -0.61 9.95
CA GLN A 109 -5.97 -1.83 10.69
C GLN A 109 -4.75 -2.39 11.46
N GLN A 110 -3.57 -2.41 10.84
CA GLN A 110 -2.34 -2.85 11.52
C GLN A 110 -1.99 -1.98 12.72
N LYS A 111 -2.11 -0.65 12.60
CA LYS A 111 -1.86 0.28 13.71
C LYS A 111 -2.82 0.05 14.88
N GLU A 112 -4.09 -0.24 14.61
CA GLU A 112 -5.07 -0.56 15.64
C GLU A 112 -4.74 -1.87 16.37
N ILE A 113 -4.31 -2.90 15.64
CA ILE A 113 -3.88 -4.19 16.23
C ILE A 113 -2.65 -4.00 17.11
N VAL A 114 -1.64 -3.27 16.64
CA VAL A 114 -0.42 -3.00 17.42
C VAL A 114 -0.76 -2.24 18.70
N LYS A 115 -1.60 -1.21 18.61
CA LYS A 115 -2.06 -0.46 19.78
C LYS A 115 -2.79 -1.35 20.79
N GLN A 116 -3.68 -2.23 20.33
CA GLN A 116 -4.36 -3.18 21.21
C GLN A 116 -3.37 -4.14 21.89
N ALA A 117 -2.36 -4.61 21.16
CA ALA A 117 -1.32 -5.47 21.72
C ALA A 117 -0.48 -4.73 22.79
N GLU A 118 -0.11 -3.48 22.56
CA GLU A 118 0.59 -2.63 23.53
C GLU A 118 -0.24 -2.42 24.80
N ASP A 119 -1.54 -2.14 24.65
CA ASP A 119 -2.47 -1.99 25.77
C ASP A 119 -2.55 -3.29 26.60
N ILE A 120 -2.63 -4.45 25.95
CA ILE A 120 -2.63 -5.76 26.62
C ILE A 120 -1.31 -6.00 27.37
N ILE A 121 -0.16 -5.75 26.73
CA ILE A 121 1.15 -5.92 27.36
C ILE A 121 1.28 -5.01 28.59
N SER A 122 0.78 -3.78 28.52
CA SER A 122 0.74 -2.84 29.64
C SER A 122 -0.09 -3.38 30.82
N LEU A 123 -1.27 -3.95 30.56
CA LEU A 123 -2.09 -4.59 31.58
C LEU A 123 -1.39 -5.77 32.25
N PHE A 124 -0.71 -6.64 31.47
CA PHE A 124 0.04 -7.76 32.02
C PHE A 124 1.21 -7.30 32.89
N LYS A 125 1.95 -6.25 32.49
CA LYS A 125 3.03 -5.70 33.31
C LYS A 125 2.53 -5.18 34.67
N ASN A 126 1.37 -4.51 34.68
CA ASN A 126 0.74 -4.03 35.90
C ASN A 126 0.20 -5.16 36.79
N LEU A 127 -0.18 -6.29 36.19
CA LEU A 127 -0.65 -7.46 36.95
C LEU A 127 0.51 -8.19 37.65
N VAL A 128 1.66 -8.29 36.98
CA VAL A 128 2.86 -8.96 37.53
C VAL A 128 3.56 -8.11 38.60
N SER A 129 3.33 -6.80 38.66
CA SER A 129 3.95 -5.91 39.67
C SER A 129 3.25 -5.89 41.03
N TYR A 130 2.24 -6.74 41.29
CA TYR A 130 1.48 -6.77 42.54
C TYR A 130 1.89 -7.89 43.53
N ASP A 131 2.89 -8.71 43.20
CA ASP A 131 3.34 -9.83 44.05
C ASP A 131 4.65 -9.56 44.83
N ASP A 132 5.15 -8.32 44.88
CA ASP A 132 6.45 -7.99 45.53
C ASP A 132 6.33 -7.15 46.82
N ASP A 133 5.13 -7.03 47.40
CA ASP A 133 4.90 -6.32 48.68
C ASP A 133 4.04 -7.15 49.66
N GLU A 134 4.48 -8.36 50.00
CA GLU A 134 4.02 -9.04 51.23
C GLU A 134 5.24 -9.59 51.99
N SER A 135 6.01 -8.68 52.61
CA SER A 135 6.90 -9.03 53.73
C SER A 135 6.11 -9.04 55.05
N TYR A 136 5.10 -9.92 55.15
CA TYR A 136 4.72 -10.41 56.47
C TYR A 136 5.77 -11.39 56.95
N LEU A 137 6.43 -11.00 58.03
CA LEU A 137 7.21 -11.88 58.89
C LEU A 137 6.42 -13.16 59.20
N SER A 138 6.90 -14.30 58.71
CA SER A 138 6.78 -15.57 59.44
C SER A 138 7.78 -16.58 58.92
N ASP A 139 8.54 -17.09 59.88
CA ASP A 139 9.56 -18.12 59.78
C ASP A 139 9.03 -19.43 59.18
N ASN A 140 9.93 -20.14 58.50
CA ASN A 140 9.92 -21.59 58.22
C ASN A 140 8.65 -22.18 57.58
N ASP A 141 8.74 -22.58 56.31
CA ASP A 141 8.99 -23.99 56.01
C ASP A 141 9.22 -24.24 54.51
N GLU A 142 10.15 -25.15 54.28
CA GLU A 142 10.64 -25.67 53.02
C GLU A 142 9.54 -26.41 52.24
N SER A 143 9.10 -25.89 51.08
CA SER A 143 8.55 -26.78 50.04
C SER A 143 8.78 -26.24 48.63
N SER A 144 9.52 -27.03 47.86
CA SER A 144 9.88 -26.73 46.48
C SER A 144 8.72 -27.05 45.54
N TYR A 145 8.27 -26.07 44.75
CA TYR A 145 7.53 -26.36 43.52
C TYR A 145 8.24 -25.70 42.35
N LYS A 146 9.10 -26.48 41.70
CA LYS A 146 9.70 -26.16 40.39
C LYS A 146 8.59 -26.16 39.34
N PHE A 147 8.12 -24.98 38.95
CA PHE A 147 7.34 -24.83 37.73
C PHE A 147 8.29 -24.88 36.53
N ARG A 148 8.26 -26.00 35.79
CA ARG A 148 8.95 -26.16 34.51
C ARG A 148 8.17 -25.41 33.43
N SER A 149 8.74 -24.33 32.90
CA SER A 149 8.31 -23.72 31.64
C SER A 149 8.75 -24.60 30.47
N ASN A 150 7.85 -25.48 30.01
CA ASN A 150 8.00 -26.13 28.71
C ASN A 150 7.59 -25.14 27.61
N ILE A 151 8.57 -24.48 27.00
CA ILE A 151 8.38 -23.80 25.71
C ILE A 151 8.78 -24.82 24.64
N ASN A 152 7.78 -25.38 23.96
CA ASN A 152 7.98 -26.18 22.76
C ASN A 152 8.38 -25.24 21.61
N THR A 153 9.67 -25.15 21.32
CA THR A 153 10.16 -24.58 20.06
C THR A 153 10.18 -25.70 19.03
N ALA A 154 9.14 -25.78 18.22
CA ALA A 154 9.11 -26.56 17.00
C ALA A 154 9.59 -25.67 15.85
N ALA A 155 10.75 -25.99 15.29
CA ALA A 155 11.17 -25.59 13.95
C ALA A 155 12.27 -26.55 13.49
N ASP A 156 11.83 -27.70 12.97
CA ASP A 156 12.61 -28.46 12.00
C ASP A 156 12.41 -27.84 10.61
N LEU A 157 13.48 -27.82 9.83
CA LEU A 157 13.60 -28.26 8.43
C LEU A 157 14.55 -27.35 7.62
N ASP A 158 15.81 -27.79 7.57
CA ASP A 158 16.63 -28.09 6.38
C ASP A 158 16.26 -27.42 5.04
N ASP A 159 17.25 -26.77 4.41
CA ASP A 159 17.73 -27.25 3.10
C ASP A 159 19.11 -26.65 2.76
N ASP A 160 20.13 -27.52 2.77
CA ASP A 160 21.44 -27.31 2.14
C ASP A 160 21.34 -27.78 0.69
N SER A 161 21.59 -26.90 -0.29
CA SER A 161 21.96 -27.36 -1.64
C SER A 161 22.92 -26.40 -2.33
N SER A 162 24.19 -26.84 -2.36
CA SER A 162 25.29 -26.32 -3.15
C SER A 162 25.64 -27.33 -4.25
N CYS A 163 25.64 -26.89 -5.51
CA CYS A 163 26.48 -27.36 -6.64
C CYS A 163 26.11 -26.50 -7.87
N GLY A 164 27.05 -25.76 -8.46
CA GLY A 164 27.79 -26.12 -9.69
C GLY A 164 26.94 -25.85 -10.94
N ASP A 165 27.39 -25.37 -12.10
CA ASP A 165 28.69 -25.06 -12.69
C ASP A 165 28.39 -24.23 -13.97
N GLU A 166 29.44 -23.72 -14.58
CA GLU A 166 29.52 -22.88 -15.78
C GLU A 166 28.67 -23.32 -17.01
N THR A 167 28.29 -22.35 -17.85
CA THR A 167 28.59 -22.39 -19.31
C THR A 167 28.19 -21.11 -20.03
N GLU A 168 29.16 -20.59 -20.78
CA GLU A 168 29.01 -19.61 -21.85
C GLU A 168 28.05 -20.12 -22.94
N ASN A 169 27.23 -19.24 -23.53
CA ASN A 169 27.10 -19.24 -24.99
C ASN A 169 26.50 -17.95 -25.55
N VAL A 170 27.33 -17.30 -26.35
CA VAL A 170 27.01 -16.37 -27.43
C VAL A 170 25.92 -16.92 -28.36
N SER A 171 24.98 -16.07 -28.78
CA SER A 171 24.77 -15.84 -30.22
C SER A 171 23.88 -14.64 -30.49
N SER A 172 24.47 -13.69 -31.22
CA SER A 172 23.82 -12.65 -32.02
C SER A 172 22.86 -13.29 -33.03
N ILE A 173 21.65 -12.72 -33.17
CA ILE A 173 20.86 -12.85 -34.41
C ILE A 173 20.21 -11.49 -34.71
N SER A 174 20.70 -10.89 -35.78
CA SER A 174 20.06 -9.84 -36.56
C SER A 174 19.09 -10.48 -37.56
N ALA A 175 17.93 -9.87 -37.77
CA ALA A 175 17.11 -10.03 -38.98
C ALA A 175 16.39 -8.69 -39.18
N SER A 176 16.85 -7.88 -40.13
CA SER A 176 16.39 -7.78 -41.53
C SER A 176 15.18 -6.87 -41.66
#